data_AF-A0A930WWE8-F1
#
_entry.id   AF-A0A930WWE8-F1
#
_cell.length_a   1.000
_cell.length_b   1.000
_cell.length_c   1.000
_cell.angle_alpha   90.00
_cell.angle_beta   90.00
_cell.angle_gamma   90.00
#
_symmetry.space_group_name_H-M   'P 1'
#
loop_
_entity.id
_entity.type
_entity.pdbx_description
1 polymer ?
#
loop_
_entity_poly.entity_id
_entity_poly.type
_entity_poly.pdbx_seq_one_letter_code
_entity_poly.pdbx_strand_id
1 'polypeptide(L)'
;MKKIIKALAHSFHWVTESNRLKHIQYGFYAGLCGTIFAAIGAGLAAEYKDKQYSNVFDWLDVTATVVGGMFGQAVQLLLMLGMYKIFK
;
A
#
# COMPACT_ATOMS: atom_id res chain seq x y z
N MET A 1 -7.73 -0.28 29.34
CA MET A 1 -6.46 -0.57 28.61
C MET A 1 -6.46 -1.93 27.91
N LYS A 2 -6.56 -3.07 28.60
CA LYS A 2 -6.54 -4.41 27.95
C LYS A 2 -7.61 -4.62 26.87
N LYS A 3 -8.83 -4.09 27.05
CA LYS A 3 -9.90 -4.16 26.04
C LYS A 3 -9.60 -3.35 24.77
N ILE A 4 -8.98 -2.18 24.93
CA ILE A 4 -8.61 -1.30 23.80
C ILE A 4 -7.47 -1.94 23.01
N ILE A 5 -6.45 -2.45 23.70
CA ILE A 5 -5.33 -3.15 23.07
C ILE A 5 -5.81 -4.41 22.32
N LYS A 6 -6.74 -5.17 22.91
CA LYS A 6 -7.32 -6.36 22.26
C LYS A 6 -8.19 -6.01 21.05
N ALA A 7 -8.93 -4.91 21.10
CA ALA A 7 -9.70 -4.40 19.97
C ALA A 7 -8.78 -3.95 18.83
N LEU A 8 -7.72 -3.21 19.14
CA LEU A 8 -6.72 -2.79 18.16
C LEU A 8 -5.99 -3.99 17.54
N ALA A 9 -5.59 -4.97 18.35
CA ALA A 9 -4.94 -6.18 17.86
C ALA A 9 -5.83 -6.98 16.88
N HIS A 10 -7.14 -7.03 17.14
CA HIS A 10 -8.10 -7.62 16.20
C HIS A 10 -8.20 -6.80 14.90
N SER A 11 -8.21 -5.47 15.00
CA SER A 11 -8.25 -4.56 13.85
C SER A 11 -6.98 -4.58 12.98
N PHE A 12 -5.85 -5.14 13.44
CA PHE A 12 -4.65 -5.33 12.62
C PHE A 12 -4.51 -6.75 12.07
N HIS A 13 -5.34 -7.69 12.54
CA HIS A 13 -5.27 -9.10 12.12
C HIS A 13 -5.44 -9.28 10.61
N TRP A 14 -6.28 -8.46 9.98
CA TRP A 14 -6.50 -8.49 8.52
C TRP A 14 -5.25 -8.13 7.70
N VAL A 15 -4.34 -7.31 8.24
CA VAL A 15 -3.07 -6.94 7.58
C VAL A 15 -2.06 -8.09 7.65
N THR A 16 -2.11 -8.89 8.71
CA THR A 16 -1.17 -9.99 8.99
C THR A 16 -1.65 -11.36 8.53
N GLU A 17 -2.94 -11.52 8.21
CA GLU A 17 -3.54 -12.78 7.77
C GLU A 17 -3.08 -13.25 6.39
N SER A 18 -2.67 -12.32 5.51
CA SER A 18 -2.26 -12.59 4.13
C SER A 18 -0.88 -11.97 3.85
N ASN A 19 -0.37 -12.16 2.63
CA ASN A 19 0.80 -11.46 2.10
C ASN A 19 0.60 -9.94 1.97
N ARG A 20 -0.46 -9.34 2.54
CA ARG A 20 -0.82 -7.90 2.47
C ARG A 20 0.29 -6.95 2.91
N LEU A 21 1.15 -7.36 3.84
CA LEU A 21 2.33 -6.58 4.18
C LEU A 21 3.26 -6.37 2.96
N LYS A 22 3.39 -7.39 2.09
CA LYS A 22 4.10 -7.26 0.81
C LYS A 22 3.34 -6.35 -0.15
N HIS A 23 2.02 -6.41 -0.21
CA HIS A 23 1.22 -5.47 -1.02
C HIS A 23 1.45 -4.02 -0.59
N ILE A 24 1.49 -3.75 0.72
CA ILE A 24 1.85 -2.43 1.26
C ILE A 24 3.28 -2.05 0.86
N GLN A 25 4.24 -2.97 0.98
CA GLN A 25 5.64 -2.70 0.63
C GLN A 25 5.83 -2.39 -0.86
N TYR A 26 5.25 -3.19 -1.75
CA TYR A 26 5.31 -2.96 -3.19
C TYR A 26 4.51 -1.73 -3.60
N GLY A 27 3.36 -1.50 -2.97
CA GLY A 27 2.57 -0.28 -3.11
C GLY A 27 3.40 0.96 -2.75
N PHE A 28 4.18 0.92 -1.67
CA PHE A 28 5.07 2.01 -1.29
C PHE A 28 6.08 2.36 -2.38
N TYR A 29 6.78 1.36 -2.95
CA TYR A 29 7.72 1.63 -4.04
C TYR A 29 7.02 2.14 -5.31
N ALA A 30 5.85 1.60 -5.63
CA ALA A 30 5.04 2.09 -6.76
C ALA A 30 4.64 3.55 -6.57
N GLY A 31 4.18 3.93 -5.36
CA GLY A 31 3.83 5.30 -5.00
C GLY A 31 5.03 6.25 -4.99
N LEU A 32 6.18 5.78 -4.51
CA LEU A 32 7.41 6.58 -4.44
C LEU A 32 7.95 6.94 -5.82
N CYS A 33 7.91 6.00 -6.77
CA CYS A 33 8.50 6.17 -8.10
C CYS A 33 7.49 6.68 -9.14
N GLY A 34 6.23 6.25 -9.05
CA GLY A 34 5.22 6.42 -10.08
C GLY A 34 3.93 7.09 -9.62
N THR A 35 3.95 7.70 -8.43
CA THR A 35 2.79 8.34 -7.78
C THR A 35 1.68 7.37 -7.37
N ILE A 36 0.65 7.88 -6.72
CA ILE A 36 -0.52 7.09 -6.29
C ILE A 36 -1.18 6.30 -7.44
N PHE A 37 -1.17 6.82 -8.67
CA PHE A 37 -1.75 6.13 -9.83
C PHE A 37 -0.99 4.86 -10.18
N ALA A 38 0.34 4.83 -10.04
CA ALA A 38 1.11 3.62 -10.25
C ALA A 38 0.80 2.55 -9.19
N ALA A 39 0.58 2.95 -7.93
CA ALA A 39 0.18 2.01 -6.88
C ALA A 39 -1.22 1.42 -7.12
N ILE A 40 -2.19 2.24 -7.58
CA ILE A 40 -3.52 1.77 -7.97
C ILE A 40 -3.42 0.78 -9.14
N GLY A 41 -2.67 1.13 -10.18
CA GLY A 41 -2.45 0.26 -11.34
C GLY A 41 -1.76 -1.05 -10.97
N ALA A 42 -0.73 -1.00 -10.11
CA ALA A 42 0.00 -2.17 -9.64
C ALA A 42 -0.89 -3.12 -8.82
N GLY A 43 -1.72 -2.57 -7.92
CA GLY A 43 -2.67 -3.36 -7.12
C GLY A 43 -3.72 -4.04 -7.99
N LEU A 44 -4.32 -3.30 -8.94
CA LEU A 44 -5.29 -3.85 -9.87
C LEU A 44 -4.69 -4.90 -10.81
N ALA A 45 -3.46 -4.69 -11.29
CA ALA A 45 -2.78 -5.64 -12.18
C ALA A 45 -2.41 -6.94 -11.46
N ALA A 46 -1.94 -6.86 -10.22
CA ALA A 46 -1.65 -8.02 -9.39
C ALA A 46 -2.91 -8.87 -9.13
N GLU A 47 -4.01 -8.24 -8.73
CA GLU A 47 -5.26 -8.94 -8.46
C GLU A 47 -5.97 -9.42 -9.73
N TYR A 48 -5.84 -8.70 -10.84
CA TYR A 48 -6.35 -9.17 -12.13
C TYR A 48 -5.65 -10.45 -12.55
N LYS A 49 -4.32 -10.50 -12.41
CA LYS A 49 -3.53 -11.71 -12.65
C LYS A 49 -4.01 -12.85 -11.74
N ASP A 50 -4.18 -12.60 -10.44
CA ASP A 50 -4.59 -13.63 -9.49
C ASP A 50 -6.02 -14.12 -9.76
N LYS A 51 -6.93 -13.25 -10.22
CA LYS A 51 -8.24 -13.63 -10.73
C LYS A 51 -8.17 -14.53 -11.97
N GLN A 52 -7.22 -14.32 -12.87
CA GLN A 52 -7.07 -15.18 -14.05
C GLN A 52 -6.63 -16.61 -13.68
N TYR A 53 -5.83 -16.78 -12.62
CA TYR A 53 -5.33 -18.10 -12.21
C TYR A 53 -6.21 -18.79 -11.15
N SER A 54 -6.82 -18.04 -10.23
CA SER A 54 -7.54 -18.57 -9.06
C SER A 54 -9.04 -18.28 -9.06
N ASN A 55 -9.52 -17.44 -10.00
CA ASN A 55 -10.90 -16.95 -10.08
C ASN A 55 -11.39 -16.16 -8.84
N VAL A 56 -10.48 -15.73 -7.97
CA VAL A 56 -10.76 -14.87 -6.80
C VAL A 56 -10.07 -13.52 -7.01
N PHE A 57 -10.77 -12.44 -6.65
CA PHE A 57 -10.24 -11.08 -6.70
C PHE A 57 -10.34 -10.48 -5.30
N ASP A 58 -9.21 -10.19 -4.66
CA ASP A 58 -9.19 -9.66 -3.30
C ASP A 58 -9.04 -8.12 -3.30
N TRP A 59 -10.16 -7.43 -3.07
CA TRP A 59 -10.16 -5.98 -2.93
C TRP A 59 -9.35 -5.48 -1.74
N LEU A 60 -9.13 -6.29 -0.70
CA LEU A 60 -8.27 -5.93 0.42
C LEU A 60 -6.80 -5.83 -0.01
N ASP A 61 -6.37 -6.66 -0.97
CA ASP A 61 -4.99 -6.68 -1.46
C ASP A 61 -4.73 -5.47 -2.38
N VAL A 62 -5.73 -5.06 -3.18
CA VAL A 62 -5.71 -3.76 -3.87
C VAL A 62 -5.62 -2.61 -2.86
N THR A 63 -6.48 -2.62 -1.83
CA THR A 63 -6.53 -1.55 -0.83
C THR A 63 -5.21 -1.45 -0.07
N ALA A 64 -4.62 -2.58 0.31
CA ALA A 64 -3.30 -2.64 0.95
C ALA A 64 -2.21 -2.03 0.05
N THR A 65 -2.24 -2.32 -1.25
CA THR A 65 -1.31 -1.72 -2.23
C THR A 65 -1.49 -0.21 -2.34
N VAL A 66 -2.73 0.27 -2.41
CA VAL A 66 -3.03 1.72 -2.46
C VAL A 66 -2.60 2.43 -1.18
N VAL A 67 -2.82 1.82 -0.01
CA VAL A 67 -2.37 2.35 1.28
C VAL A 67 -0.85 2.48 1.30
N GLY A 68 -0.11 1.45 0.86
CA GLY A 68 1.34 1.55 0.66
C GLY A 68 1.71 2.71 -0.28
N GLY A 69 1.01 2.83 -1.40
CA GLY A 69 1.20 3.89 -2.39
C GLY A 69 1.03 5.30 -1.84
N MET A 70 0.06 5.53 -0.95
CA MET A 70 -0.12 6.83 -0.29
C MET A 70 1.11 7.20 0.57
N PHE A 71 1.65 6.25 1.32
CA PHE A 71 2.88 6.48 2.09
C PHE A 71 4.08 6.73 1.17
N GLY A 72 4.19 5.99 0.06
CA GLY A 72 5.22 6.20 -0.96
C GLY A 72 5.14 7.61 -1.57
N GLN A 73 3.95 8.05 -1.95
CA GLN A 73 3.70 9.39 -2.49
C GLN A 73 4.04 10.48 -1.47
N ALA A 74 3.69 10.28 -0.19
CA ALA A 74 4.02 11.25 0.85
C ALA A 74 5.54 11.42 0.99
N VAL A 75 6.30 10.32 0.97
CA VAL A 75 7.77 10.36 0.97
C VAL A 75 8.31 11.02 -0.30
N GLN A 76 7.76 10.71 -1.47
CA GLN A 76 8.13 11.34 -2.74
C GLN A 76 8.00 12.87 -2.67
N LEU A 77 6.88 13.37 -2.14
CA LEU A 77 6.64 14.80 -1.96
C LEU A 77 7.62 15.44 -0.98
N LEU A 78 7.91 14.77 0.14
CA LEU A 78 8.90 15.26 1.12
C LEU A 78 10.30 15.35 0.50
N LEU A 79 10.71 14.37 -0.30
CA LEU A 79 11.99 14.40 -1.02
C LEU A 79 12.02 15.54 -2.04
N MET A 80 10.96 15.72 -2.83
CA MET A 80 10.86 16.83 -3.78
C MET A 80 10.93 18.20 -3.09
N LEU A 81 10.21 18.38 -1.98
CA LEU A 81 10.24 19.61 -1.20
C LEU A 81 11.63 19.86 -0.60
N GLY A 82 12.29 18.82 -0.08
CA GLY A 82 13.66 18.90 0.42
C GLY A 82 14.65 19.33 -0.66
N MET A 83 14.58 18.71 -1.84
CA MET A 83 15.41 19.08 -2.99
C MET A 83 15.15 20.52 -3.41
N TYR A 84 13.89 20.92 -3.56
CA TYR A 84 13.52 22.30 -3.93
C TYR A 84 14.12 23.32 -2.96
N LYS A 85 14.15 23.02 -1.66
CA LYS A 85 14.74 23.88 -0.63
C LYS A 85 16.26 23.96 -0.66
N ILE A 86 16.95 22.95 -1.22
CA ILE A 86 18.41 22.92 -1.36
C ILE A 86 18.88 23.70 -2.59
N PHE A 87 18.11 23.62 -3.69
CA PHE A 87 18.46 24.27 -4.96
C PHE A 87 18.03 25.73 -5.07
N LYS A 88 17.21 26.21 -4.12
CA LYS A 88 16.78 27.60 -4.02
C LYS A 88 17.56 28.33 -2.93
#